data_AF-A0A914SWC0-F1
#
_entry.id   AF-A0A914SWC0-F1
#
_cell.length_a   1.000
_cell.length_b   1.000
_cell.length_c   1.000
_cell.angle_alpha   90.00
_cell.angle_beta   90.00
_cell.angle_gamma   90.00
#
_symmetry.space_group_name_H-M   'P 1'
#
loop_
_entity.id
_entity.type
_entity.pdbx_description
1 polymer ?
#
loop_
_entity_poly.entity_id
_entity_poly.type
_entity_poly.pdbx_seq_one_letter_code
_entity_poly.pdbx_strand_id
1 'polypeptide(L)'
;MSSTPNNSCFCPQITPGAEGSIISGTPVTNGPNANLLADTLGVSPLYRQQDSARWQSAATIYQSSRSHSPVPQATSQFPFPLDERENMCLTPQKLSQQLLMQAGLNNIGSPISLEDIASINRKKYRENGEKKDSNAEGGPLELEAIAAVHELSSVVKSISVSEILPRTPELIFVNVKTMEDHSYTLELTMKGWRVASPHTDCMNGDYTQLGLHTKYFDNARQVLDVISPGHLNHFHDVLADRLRQYASSEGETDEIY
;
A
#
# COMPACT_ATOMS: atom_id res chain seq x y z
N MET A 1 -44.63 -43.22 1.05
CA MET A 1 -43.32 -43.24 1.72
C MET A 1 -42.31 -42.61 0.76
N SER A 2 -42.03 -41.32 0.91
CA SER A 2 -41.06 -40.59 0.11
C SER A 2 -40.38 -39.57 1.02
N SER A 3 -39.20 -39.93 1.52
CA SER A 3 -38.44 -39.16 2.49
C SER A 3 -37.43 -38.26 1.77
N THR A 4 -37.58 -36.95 1.94
CA THR A 4 -36.58 -35.92 1.60
C THR A 4 -35.50 -35.87 2.67
N PRO A 5 -34.19 -35.75 2.34
CA PRO A 5 -33.17 -35.50 3.35
C PRO A 5 -33.08 -34.00 3.68
N ASN A 6 -33.10 -33.76 4.98
CA ASN A 6 -33.04 -32.47 5.67
C ASN A 6 -31.56 -32.13 5.90
N ASN A 7 -31.00 -31.15 5.19
CA ASN A 7 -29.63 -30.67 5.43
C ASN A 7 -29.67 -29.46 6.36
N SER A 8 -29.67 -29.72 7.67
CA SER A 8 -29.42 -28.70 8.70
C SER A 8 -27.93 -28.49 8.87
N CYS A 9 -27.42 -27.34 8.43
CA CYS A 9 -26.04 -26.91 8.68
C CYS A 9 -25.96 -26.37 10.12
N PHE A 10 -25.10 -26.98 10.94
CA PHE A 10 -24.89 -26.69 12.35
C PHE A 10 -23.73 -25.69 12.49
N CYS A 11 -23.97 -24.49 13.00
CA CYS A 11 -22.92 -23.53 13.38
C CYS A 11 -22.69 -23.60 14.89
N PRO A 12 -21.45 -23.79 15.40
CA PRO A 12 -21.15 -23.61 16.81
C PRO A 12 -20.99 -22.11 17.15
N GLN A 13 -21.71 -21.66 18.18
CA GLN A 13 -21.53 -20.35 18.82
C GLN A 13 -20.30 -20.41 19.74
N ILE A 14 -19.39 -19.44 19.65
CA ILE A 14 -18.30 -19.24 20.61
C ILE A 14 -18.42 -17.84 21.22
N THR A 15 -18.55 -17.79 22.54
CA THR A 15 -18.68 -16.58 23.37
C THR A 15 -17.32 -15.94 23.70
N PRO A 16 -17.24 -14.61 23.95
CA PRO A 16 -15.97 -13.92 24.19
C PRO A 16 -15.60 -13.87 25.68
N GLY A 17 -14.29 -13.96 25.98
CA GLY A 17 -13.73 -13.82 27.33
C GLY A 17 -12.47 -12.95 27.37
N ALA A 18 -12.62 -11.79 28.02
CA ALA A 18 -11.69 -10.97 28.83
C ALA A 18 -10.20 -10.72 28.45
N GLU A 19 -9.92 -9.43 28.26
CA GLU A 19 -8.88 -8.53 28.84
C GLU A 19 -7.36 -8.80 28.74
N GLY A 20 -6.63 -7.81 28.21
CA GLY A 20 -5.17 -7.65 28.31
C GLY A 20 -4.63 -6.41 27.56
N SER A 21 -3.67 -5.70 28.16
CA SER A 21 -3.29 -4.28 27.96
C SER A 21 -2.52 -3.86 26.67
N ILE A 22 -2.49 -2.54 26.48
CA ILE A 22 -1.94 -1.64 25.44
C ILE A 22 -0.41 -1.75 25.24
N ILE A 23 0.12 -1.64 23.99
CA ILE A 23 1.23 -0.76 23.48
C ILE A 23 1.37 -0.85 21.92
N SER A 24 1.41 0.31 21.23
CA SER A 24 2.03 0.66 19.92
C SER A 24 1.68 -0.07 18.60
N GLY A 25 0.96 0.65 17.73
CA GLY A 25 1.47 1.01 16.39
C GLY A 25 1.46 -0.04 15.28
N THR A 26 0.30 -0.55 14.91
CA THR A 26 -0.10 -1.00 13.54
C THR A 26 -1.59 -1.37 13.60
N PRO A 27 -2.41 -1.17 12.55
CA PRO A 27 -3.69 -1.85 12.49
C PRO A 27 -3.42 -3.33 12.21
N VAL A 28 -3.13 -4.10 13.25
CA VAL A 28 -3.04 -5.55 13.17
C VAL A 28 -4.47 -6.07 13.13
N THR A 29 -4.87 -6.63 12.00
CA THR A 29 -6.02 -7.54 11.94
C THR A 29 -5.67 -8.77 12.78
N ASN A 30 -5.95 -8.75 14.08
CA ASN A 30 -5.64 -9.84 15.01
C ASN A 30 -6.64 -11.01 14.89
N GLY A 31 -6.61 -11.64 13.73
CA GLY A 31 -7.19 -12.94 13.43
C GLY A 31 -6.61 -13.43 12.10
N PRO A 32 -6.44 -14.75 11.88
CA PRO A 32 -6.05 -15.24 10.56
C PRO A 32 -7.11 -14.77 9.57
N ASN A 33 -6.77 -13.78 8.74
CA ASN A 33 -7.64 -13.32 7.67
C ASN A 33 -8.00 -14.55 6.84
N ALA A 34 -9.29 -14.89 6.77
CA ALA A 34 -9.75 -16.10 6.10
C ALA A 34 -9.23 -16.19 4.65
N ASN A 35 -8.98 -15.04 4.04
CA ASN A 35 -8.39 -14.91 2.71
C ASN A 35 -6.91 -15.34 2.70
N LEU A 36 -6.11 -14.88 3.68
CA LEU A 36 -4.71 -15.27 3.82
C LEU A 36 -4.58 -16.76 4.10
N LEU A 37 -5.46 -17.32 4.94
CA LEU A 37 -5.49 -18.75 5.23
C LEU A 37 -5.87 -19.55 3.97
N ALA A 38 -6.90 -19.12 3.24
CA ALA A 38 -7.33 -19.77 2.00
C ALA A 38 -6.24 -19.76 0.91
N ASP A 39 -5.48 -18.66 0.81
CA ASP A 39 -4.33 -18.55 -0.10
C ASP A 39 -3.21 -19.49 0.32
N THR A 40 -2.88 -19.54 1.62
CA THR A 40 -1.82 -20.41 2.17
C THR A 40 -2.15 -21.89 1.98
N LEU A 41 -3.43 -22.27 2.12
CA LEU A 41 -3.90 -23.64 1.91
C LEU A 41 -4.09 -23.99 0.42
N GLY A 42 -3.90 -23.03 -0.50
CA GLY A 42 -4.11 -23.22 -1.94
C GLY A 42 -5.57 -23.48 -2.33
N VAL A 43 -6.52 -23.20 -1.43
CA VAL A 43 -7.96 -23.44 -1.65
C VAL A 43 -8.68 -22.24 -2.26
N SER A 44 -8.02 -21.09 -2.34
CA SER A 44 -8.50 -19.92 -3.08
C SER A 44 -8.59 -20.21 -4.59
N PRO A 45 -9.57 -19.63 -5.30
CA PRO A 45 -9.59 -19.70 -6.77
C PRO A 45 -8.28 -19.21 -7.40
N LEU A 46 -7.87 -19.80 -8.52
CA LEU A 46 -6.58 -19.51 -9.16
C LEU A 46 -6.35 -18.01 -9.46
N TYR A 47 -7.40 -17.31 -9.90
CA TYR A 47 -7.31 -15.87 -10.17
C TYR A 47 -6.92 -15.06 -8.93
N ARG A 48 -7.41 -15.49 -7.75
CA ARG A 48 -7.13 -14.84 -6.47
C ARG A 48 -5.70 -15.11 -6.03
N GLN A 49 -5.22 -16.34 -6.20
CA GLN A 49 -3.82 -16.67 -5.90
C GLN A 49 -2.85 -15.83 -6.74
N GLN A 50 -3.14 -15.65 -8.03
CA GLN A 50 -2.35 -14.78 -8.92
C GLN A 50 -2.40 -13.30 -8.50
N ASP A 51 -3.56 -12.81 -8.08
CA ASP A 51 -3.71 -11.46 -7.54
C ASP A 51 -2.92 -11.25 -6.26
N SER A 52 -3.06 -12.16 -5.30
CA SER A 52 -2.30 -12.16 -4.04
C SER A 52 -0.80 -12.20 -4.27
N ALA A 53 -0.31 -13.05 -5.18
CA ALA A 53 1.12 -13.13 -5.52
C ALA A 53 1.64 -11.81 -6.13
N ARG A 54 0.88 -11.20 -7.04
CA ARG A 54 1.22 -9.91 -7.66
C ARG A 54 1.29 -8.80 -6.61
N TRP A 55 0.33 -8.78 -5.68
CA TRP A 55 0.28 -7.83 -4.59
C TRP A 55 1.47 -7.98 -3.63
N GLN A 56 1.79 -9.21 -3.22
CA GLN A 56 2.89 -9.51 -2.31
C GLN A 56 4.26 -9.15 -2.93
N SER A 57 4.43 -9.42 -4.23
CA SER A 57 5.62 -9.00 -4.97
C SER A 57 5.80 -7.48 -4.94
N ALA A 58 4.74 -6.72 -5.26
CA ALA A 58 4.77 -5.25 -5.20
C ALA A 58 5.04 -4.72 -3.78
N ALA A 59 4.44 -5.34 -2.75
CA ALA A 59 4.68 -4.98 -1.35
C ALA A 59 6.15 -5.20 -0.95
N THR A 60 6.75 -6.30 -1.40
CA THR A 60 8.17 -6.61 -1.14
C THR A 60 9.08 -5.59 -1.80
N ILE A 61 8.80 -5.23 -3.07
CA ILE A 61 9.54 -4.19 -3.80
C ILE A 61 9.45 -2.87 -3.06
N TYR A 62 8.24 -2.44 -2.69
CA TYR A 62 8.02 -1.21 -1.94
C TYR A 62 8.80 -1.20 -0.62
N GLN A 63 8.67 -2.24 0.20
CA GLN A 63 9.36 -2.35 1.49
C GLN A 63 10.88 -2.31 1.33
N SER A 64 11.43 -3.05 0.36
CA SER A 64 12.87 -3.09 0.11
C SER A 64 13.42 -1.71 -0.25
N SER A 65 12.69 -0.92 -1.05
CA SER A 65 13.08 0.44 -1.43
C SER A 65 13.21 1.40 -0.25
N ARG A 66 12.46 1.16 0.84
CA ARG A 66 12.49 2.01 2.05
C ARG A 66 13.54 1.59 3.07
N SER A 67 14.07 0.38 2.97
CA SER A 67 15.02 -0.19 3.93
C SER A 67 16.48 0.28 3.73
N HIS A 68 16.77 1.00 2.64
CA HIS A 68 18.10 1.55 2.37
C HIS A 68 18.30 2.90 3.07
N SER A 69 18.85 2.86 4.29
CA SER A 69 19.41 4.03 4.99
C SER A 69 20.88 4.26 4.57
N PRO A 70 21.35 5.51 4.37
CA PRO A 70 22.75 5.80 4.08
C PRO A 70 23.55 5.86 5.39
N VAL A 71 23.71 4.72 6.07
CA VAL A 71 24.79 4.60 7.06
C VAL A 71 25.96 3.92 6.33
N PRO A 72 27.16 4.53 6.24
CA PRO A 72 28.34 3.83 5.77
C PRO A 72 28.57 2.65 6.72
N GLN A 73 28.28 1.45 6.25
CA GLN A 73 28.56 0.24 7.01
C GLN A 73 30.07 0.11 7.06
N ALA A 74 30.66 0.46 8.21
CA ALA A 74 32.06 0.27 8.49
C ALA A 74 32.40 -1.21 8.27
N THR A 75 33.33 -1.46 7.36
CA THR A 75 33.91 -2.76 7.06
C THR A 75 34.49 -3.39 8.33
N SER A 76 33.86 -4.45 8.83
CA SER A 76 34.55 -5.47 9.62
C SER A 76 34.66 -6.74 8.78
N GLN A 77 35.84 -6.93 8.21
CA GLN A 77 36.29 -8.13 7.53
C GLN A 77 36.16 -9.36 8.44
N PHE A 78 35.58 -10.45 7.94
CA PHE A 78 36.08 -11.80 8.22
C PHE A 78 35.91 -12.68 6.97
N PRO A 79 36.95 -13.45 6.57
CA PRO A 79 36.96 -14.22 5.33
C PRO A 79 36.68 -15.70 5.58
N PHE A 80 35.84 -16.35 4.78
CA PHE A 80 36.03 -17.76 4.37
C PHE A 80 35.33 -18.06 3.03
N PRO A 81 35.96 -18.85 2.12
CA PRO A 81 35.48 -19.11 0.76
C PRO A 81 34.88 -20.53 0.55
N LEU A 82 34.34 -20.73 -0.68
CA LEU A 82 33.87 -21.97 -1.36
C LEU A 82 32.40 -22.34 -1.04
N ASP A 83 31.49 -22.57 -1.99
CA ASP A 83 31.64 -23.31 -3.26
C ASP A 83 30.59 -22.88 -4.31
N GLU A 84 30.91 -23.07 -5.58
CA GLU A 84 30.10 -22.72 -6.76
C GLU A 84 28.87 -23.62 -6.91
N ARG A 85 27.69 -23.00 -7.01
CA ARG A 85 26.65 -23.46 -7.94
C ARG A 85 25.70 -22.31 -8.26
N GLU A 86 25.76 -21.88 -9.52
CA GLU A 86 24.89 -20.90 -10.14
C GLU A 86 23.42 -21.32 -9.99
N ASN A 87 22.73 -20.75 -9.00
CA ASN A 87 21.28 -20.60 -9.06
C ASN A 87 21.00 -19.14 -9.39
N MET A 88 20.60 -18.93 -10.63
CA MET A 88 20.15 -17.65 -11.18
C MET A 88 18.81 -17.25 -10.53
N CYS A 89 18.84 -16.93 -9.24
CA CYS A 89 17.76 -16.25 -8.55
C CYS A 89 18.26 -14.84 -8.25
N LEU A 90 17.75 -13.88 -9.02
CA LEU A 90 18.04 -12.47 -8.78
C LEU A 90 17.50 -12.12 -7.40
N THR A 91 18.38 -11.79 -6.46
CA THR A 91 17.97 -11.37 -5.12
C THR A 91 17.12 -10.10 -5.23
N PRO A 92 16.12 -9.87 -4.34
CA PRO A 92 15.31 -8.66 -4.33
C PRO A 92 16.12 -7.35 -4.35
N GLN A 93 17.34 -7.40 -3.82
CA GLN A 93 18.32 -6.30 -3.83
C GLN A 93 18.85 -5.95 -5.22
N LYS A 94 18.99 -6.92 -6.14
CA LYS A 94 19.41 -6.64 -7.52
C LYS A 94 18.26 -6.05 -8.34
N LEU A 95 17.02 -6.47 -8.06
CA LEU A 95 15.83 -5.95 -8.72
C LEU A 95 15.52 -4.52 -8.28
N SER A 96 15.63 -4.21 -6.98
CA SER A 96 15.53 -2.83 -6.49
C SER A 96 16.61 -1.94 -7.10
N GLN A 97 17.84 -2.44 -7.19
CA GLN A 97 18.96 -1.73 -7.81
C GLN A 97 18.76 -1.52 -9.32
N GLN A 98 18.16 -2.48 -10.03
CA GLN A 98 17.84 -2.37 -11.45
C GLN A 98 16.67 -1.40 -11.71
N LEU A 99 15.65 -1.37 -10.84
CA LEU A 99 14.58 -0.38 -10.87
C LEU A 99 15.10 1.03 -10.56
N LEU A 100 16.00 1.19 -9.57
CA LEU A 100 16.70 2.46 -9.30
C LEU A 100 17.52 2.92 -10.52
N MET A 101 18.24 1.99 -11.17
CA MET A 101 19.05 2.27 -12.36
C MET A 101 18.17 2.66 -13.57
N GLN A 102 17.00 2.03 -13.73
CA GLN A 102 16.01 2.40 -14.75
C GLN A 102 15.26 3.71 -14.43
N ALA A 103 15.15 4.07 -13.16
CA ALA A 103 14.53 5.31 -12.70
C ALA A 103 15.43 6.55 -12.90
N GLY A 104 16.70 6.38 -13.29
CA GLY A 104 17.66 7.50 -13.39
C GLY A 104 17.97 8.16 -12.05
N LEU A 105 17.53 7.57 -10.93
CA LEU A 105 17.76 8.03 -9.57
C LEU A 105 19.10 7.45 -9.09
N ASN A 106 20.18 7.87 -9.75
CA ASN A 106 21.51 7.66 -9.19
C ASN A 106 21.62 8.54 -7.95
N ASN A 107 21.67 7.87 -6.79
CA ASN A 107 22.23 8.41 -5.55
C ASN A 107 21.36 9.36 -4.72
N ILE A 108 20.22 8.89 -4.20
CA ILE A 108 19.66 9.43 -2.96
C ILE A 108 19.18 8.26 -2.11
N GLY A 109 19.75 8.09 -0.90
CA GLY A 109 19.34 7.12 0.12
C GLY A 109 17.98 7.46 0.75
N SER A 110 17.02 7.82 -0.08
CA SER A 110 15.65 8.14 0.31
C SER A 110 14.70 7.13 -0.34
N PRO A 111 13.64 6.73 0.37
CA PRO A 111 12.62 5.86 -0.19
C PRO A 111 12.02 6.47 -1.46
N ILE A 112 11.66 5.64 -2.43
CA ILE A 112 10.99 6.09 -3.66
C ILE A 112 9.65 6.75 -3.30
N SER A 113 9.40 7.96 -3.81
CA SER A 113 8.19 8.73 -3.50
C SER A 113 6.97 8.24 -4.30
N LEU A 114 5.76 8.52 -3.81
CA LEU A 114 4.51 8.25 -4.54
C LEU A 114 4.49 8.95 -5.90
N GLU A 115 4.96 10.19 -5.96
CA GLU A 115 5.03 11.00 -7.16
C GLU A 115 5.98 10.40 -8.20
N ASP A 116 7.13 9.88 -7.77
CA ASP A 116 8.09 9.21 -8.66
C ASP A 116 7.50 7.93 -9.23
N ILE A 117 6.87 7.08 -8.40
CA ILE A 117 6.22 5.85 -8.86
C ILE A 117 5.16 6.17 -9.91
N ALA A 118 4.28 7.13 -9.61
CA ALA A 118 3.23 7.55 -10.55
C ALA A 118 3.84 8.08 -11.85
N SER A 119 4.84 8.96 -11.77
CA SER A 119 5.51 9.54 -12.94
C SER A 119 6.18 8.47 -13.82
N ILE A 120 6.87 7.51 -13.20
CA ILE A 120 7.50 6.38 -13.89
C ILE A 120 6.45 5.51 -14.58
N ASN A 121 5.34 5.19 -13.90
CA ASN A 121 4.25 4.41 -14.47
C ASN A 121 3.64 5.10 -15.69
N ARG A 122 3.33 6.40 -15.60
CA ARG A 122 2.77 7.17 -16.71
C ARG A 122 3.76 7.29 -17.87
N LYS A 123 5.06 7.49 -17.58
CA LYS A 123 6.11 7.55 -18.59
C LYS A 123 6.24 6.22 -19.34
N LYS A 124 6.36 5.10 -18.61
CA LYS A 124 6.45 3.76 -19.19
C LYS A 124 5.22 3.42 -20.05
N TYR A 125 4.03 3.79 -19.58
CA TYR A 125 2.80 3.56 -20.35
C TYR A 125 2.77 4.33 -21.68
N ARG A 126 3.33 5.56 -21.72
CA ARG A 126 3.46 6.33 -22.97
C ARG A 126 4.52 5.77 -23.92
N GLU A 127 5.64 5.28 -23.39
CA GLU A 127 6.79 4.82 -24.16
C GLU A 127 6.61 3.41 -24.74
N ASN A 128 6.05 2.47 -23.97
CA ASN A 128 5.92 1.06 -24.38
C ASN A 128 4.57 0.71 -25.01
N GLY A 129 3.57 1.61 -24.95
CA GLY A 129 2.17 1.27 -25.25
C GLY A 129 1.65 0.13 -24.36
N GLU A 130 0.49 -0.44 -24.66
CA GLU A 130 -0.07 -1.61 -23.95
C GLU A 130 0.72 -2.92 -24.15
N LYS A 131 2.02 -2.85 -24.50
CA LYS A 131 2.86 -4.04 -24.55
C LYS A 131 3.18 -4.47 -23.12
N LYS A 132 2.40 -5.45 -22.65
CA LYS A 132 2.62 -6.18 -21.40
C LYS A 132 4.00 -6.84 -21.45
N ASP A 133 4.97 -6.25 -20.77
CA ASP A 133 6.14 -7.00 -20.34
C ASP A 133 5.64 -8.04 -19.34
N SER A 134 5.38 -9.25 -19.82
CA SER A 134 4.84 -10.38 -19.05
C SER A 134 5.75 -10.87 -17.92
N ASN A 135 6.86 -10.17 -17.66
CA ASN A 135 7.93 -10.54 -16.75
C ASN A 135 8.22 -9.47 -15.68
N ALA A 136 7.41 -8.40 -15.60
CA ALA A 136 7.52 -7.43 -14.52
C ALA A 136 6.88 -8.01 -13.24
N GLU A 137 7.72 -8.51 -12.33
CA GLU A 137 7.31 -8.90 -10.98
C GLU A 137 6.81 -7.66 -10.21
N GLY A 138 5.59 -7.75 -9.66
CA GLY A 138 4.90 -6.64 -9.00
C GLY A 138 4.30 -5.68 -10.03
N GLY A 139 2.98 -5.68 -10.17
CA GLY A 139 2.35 -4.85 -11.18
C GLY A 139 2.52 -3.36 -10.85
N PRO A 140 2.70 -2.50 -11.87
CA PRO A 140 2.98 -1.07 -11.70
C PRO A 140 1.91 -0.34 -10.89
N LEU A 141 0.63 -0.70 -11.04
CA LEU A 141 -0.46 -0.09 -10.29
C LEU A 141 -0.50 -0.58 -8.84
N GLU A 142 -0.17 -1.83 -8.57
CA GLU A 142 -0.08 -2.36 -7.20
C GLU A 142 0.98 -1.61 -6.39
N LEU A 143 2.14 -1.35 -7.00
CA LEU A 143 3.20 -0.58 -6.35
C LEU A 143 2.74 0.85 -6.02
N GLU A 144 2.05 1.50 -6.96
CA GLU A 144 1.51 2.85 -6.79
C GLU A 144 0.41 2.90 -5.72
N ALA A 145 -0.48 1.90 -5.69
CA ALA A 145 -1.53 1.78 -4.67
C ALA A 145 -0.94 1.59 -3.27
N ILE A 146 0.07 0.72 -3.13
CA ILE A 146 0.75 0.47 -1.85
C ILE A 146 1.45 1.75 -1.36
N ALA A 147 2.12 2.47 -2.25
CA ALA A 147 2.75 3.74 -1.94
C ALA A 147 1.72 4.77 -1.46
N ALA A 148 0.58 4.88 -2.16
CA ALA A 148 -0.49 5.82 -1.82
C ALA A 148 -1.09 5.53 -0.45
N VAL A 149 -1.41 4.25 -0.17
CA VAL A 149 -1.93 3.82 1.14
C VAL A 149 -0.95 4.17 2.25
N HIS A 150 0.33 3.87 2.06
CA HIS A 150 1.35 4.14 3.09
C HIS A 150 1.54 5.64 3.31
N GLU A 151 1.64 6.45 2.26
CA GLU A 151 1.92 7.87 2.40
C GLU A 151 0.73 8.62 3.00
N LEU A 152 -0.46 8.39 2.43
CA LEU A 152 -1.65 9.15 2.76
C LEU A 152 -2.28 8.73 4.09
N SER A 153 -1.97 7.54 4.63
CA SER A 153 -2.55 7.08 5.91
C SER A 153 -2.29 8.01 7.09
N SER A 154 -1.30 8.91 7.00
CA SER A 154 -0.99 9.90 8.02
C SER A 154 -1.85 11.17 7.96
N VAL A 155 -2.48 11.45 6.81
CA VAL A 155 -3.20 12.70 6.53
C VAL A 155 -4.69 12.47 6.26
N VAL A 156 -5.16 11.23 6.32
CA VAL A 156 -6.59 10.87 6.22
C VAL A 156 -7.02 10.03 7.43
N LYS A 157 -8.33 9.92 7.68
CA LYS A 157 -8.84 9.07 8.76
C LYS A 157 -8.63 7.58 8.48
N SER A 158 -8.86 7.17 7.23
CA SER A 158 -8.56 5.81 6.79
C SER A 158 -8.34 5.77 5.28
N ILE A 159 -7.48 4.86 4.84
CA ILE A 159 -7.27 4.54 3.43
C ILE A 159 -7.00 3.04 3.31
N SER A 160 -7.66 2.38 2.35
CA SER A 160 -7.49 0.96 2.11
C SER A 160 -7.85 0.60 0.69
N VAL A 161 -7.28 -0.47 0.16
CA VAL A 161 -7.65 -0.99 -1.15
C VAL A 161 -8.95 -1.76 -1.01
N SER A 162 -9.89 -1.58 -1.93
CA SER A 162 -11.17 -2.28 -1.89
C SER A 162 -10.96 -3.81 -1.98
N GLU A 163 -11.72 -4.55 -1.17
CA GLU A 163 -11.81 -6.02 -1.24
C GLU A 163 -13.01 -6.49 -2.07
N ILE A 164 -13.97 -5.60 -2.32
CA ILE A 164 -15.24 -5.91 -2.99
C ILE A 164 -15.16 -5.59 -4.48
N LEU A 165 -14.50 -4.47 -4.81
CA LEU A 165 -14.40 -4.00 -6.19
C LEU A 165 -13.27 -4.71 -6.95
N PRO A 166 -13.36 -4.79 -8.29
CA PRO A 166 -12.37 -5.49 -9.10
C PRO A 166 -10.95 -4.98 -8.88
N ARG A 167 -10.03 -5.91 -8.67
CA ARG A 167 -8.59 -5.66 -8.65
C ARG A 167 -7.95 -6.37 -9.84
N THR A 168 -7.39 -5.59 -10.74
CA THR A 168 -6.75 -6.08 -11.96
C THR A 168 -5.42 -5.36 -12.16
N PRO A 169 -4.51 -5.88 -13.00
CA PRO A 169 -3.25 -5.20 -13.32
C PRO A 169 -3.40 -3.81 -13.95
N GLU A 170 -4.60 -3.45 -14.43
CA GLU A 170 -4.89 -2.23 -15.18
C GLU A 170 -5.88 -1.29 -14.46
N LEU A 171 -6.50 -1.77 -13.38
CA LEU A 171 -7.51 -1.05 -12.61
C LEU A 171 -7.53 -1.55 -11.17
N ILE A 172 -7.36 -0.63 -10.22
CA ILE A 172 -7.44 -0.88 -8.78
C ILE A 172 -8.37 0.16 -8.15
N PHE A 173 -9.22 -0.26 -7.21
CA PHE A 173 -10.05 0.64 -6.42
C PHE A 173 -9.50 0.82 -5.01
N VAL A 174 -9.44 2.07 -4.55
CA VAL A 174 -8.95 2.45 -3.23
C VAL A 174 -10.01 3.29 -2.53
N ASN A 175 -10.37 2.89 -1.32
CA ASN A 175 -11.28 3.65 -0.46
C ASN A 175 -10.48 4.61 0.41
N VAL A 176 -10.99 5.82 0.56
CA VAL A 176 -10.44 6.84 1.44
C VAL A 176 -11.55 7.47 2.27
N LYS A 177 -11.31 7.66 3.56
CA LYS A 177 -12.12 8.48 4.46
C LYS A 177 -11.32 9.71 4.86
N THR A 178 -11.78 10.88 4.43
CA THR A 178 -11.07 12.14 4.63
C THR A 178 -11.13 12.61 6.09
N MET A 179 -10.33 13.62 6.44
CA MET A 179 -10.35 14.20 7.79
C MET A 179 -11.71 14.82 8.14
N GLU A 180 -12.43 15.31 7.14
CA GLU A 180 -13.78 15.87 7.24
C GLU A 180 -14.88 14.80 7.35
N ASP A 181 -14.52 13.51 7.47
CA ASP A 181 -15.43 12.36 7.54
C ASP A 181 -16.16 11.99 6.24
N HIS A 182 -15.76 12.55 5.11
CA HIS A 182 -16.31 12.16 3.81
C HIS A 182 -15.61 10.89 3.31
N SER A 183 -16.40 9.95 2.79
CA SER A 183 -15.88 8.74 2.17
C SER A 183 -15.83 8.87 0.66
N TYR A 184 -14.81 8.33 0.03
CA TYR A 184 -14.70 8.25 -1.42
C TYR A 184 -14.13 6.90 -1.83
N THR A 185 -14.55 6.41 -2.99
CA THR A 185 -13.83 5.37 -3.73
C THR A 185 -13.11 6.02 -4.88
N LEU A 186 -11.81 5.78 -4.95
CA LEU A 186 -10.90 6.22 -5.99
C LEU A 186 -10.64 5.04 -6.94
N GLU A 187 -10.54 5.34 -8.22
CA GLU A 187 -9.96 4.41 -9.19
C GLU A 187 -8.52 4.83 -9.52
N LEU A 188 -7.67 3.82 -9.66
CA LEU A 188 -6.30 3.94 -10.12
C LEU A 188 -6.16 3.15 -11.43
N THR A 189 -5.70 3.84 -12.46
CA THR A 189 -5.39 3.26 -13.78
C THR A 189 -4.09 3.85 -14.31
N MET A 190 -3.60 3.35 -15.46
CA MET A 190 -2.47 3.97 -16.17
C MET A 190 -2.74 5.39 -16.68
N LYS A 191 -3.99 5.87 -16.67
CA LYS A 191 -4.30 7.27 -16.98
C LYS A 191 -4.07 8.19 -15.79
N GLY A 192 -4.12 7.69 -14.56
CA GLY A 192 -4.15 8.49 -13.36
C GLY A 192 -5.08 7.95 -12.29
N TRP A 193 -5.27 8.79 -11.28
CA TRP A 193 -6.24 8.64 -10.21
C TRP A 193 -7.51 9.42 -10.54
N ARG A 194 -8.68 8.88 -10.21
CA ARG A 194 -9.95 9.58 -10.38
C ARG A 194 -10.90 9.21 -9.24
N VAL A 195 -11.81 10.12 -8.87
CA VAL A 195 -12.89 9.82 -7.93
C VAL A 195 -13.95 8.99 -8.65
N ALA A 196 -14.09 7.71 -8.29
CA ALA A 196 -15.11 6.83 -8.85
C ALA A 196 -16.48 7.07 -8.21
N SER A 197 -16.54 7.27 -6.88
CA SER A 197 -17.80 7.49 -6.15
C SER A 197 -17.56 8.26 -4.84
N PRO A 198 -18.55 9.01 -4.34
CA PRO A 198 -18.54 9.59 -2.99
C PRO A 198 -18.98 8.59 -1.90
N HIS A 199 -18.93 7.29 -2.19
CA HIS A 199 -19.27 6.24 -1.23
C HIS A 199 -18.17 5.17 -1.24
N THR A 200 -17.92 4.56 -0.09
CA THR A 200 -17.00 3.43 0.07
C THR A 200 -17.48 2.22 -0.74
N ASP A 201 -16.54 1.52 -1.37
CA ASP A 201 -16.80 0.33 -2.20
C ASP A 201 -17.86 0.54 -3.29
N CYS A 202 -17.93 1.75 -3.86
CA CYS A 202 -18.90 2.09 -4.90
C CYS A 202 -18.22 2.64 -6.16
N MET A 203 -18.82 2.36 -7.32
CA MET A 203 -18.40 2.91 -8.62
C MET A 203 -19.40 3.92 -9.18
N ASN A 204 -20.44 4.25 -8.42
CA ASN A 204 -21.50 5.14 -8.89
C ASN A 204 -21.05 6.58 -8.65
N GLY A 205 -20.60 7.25 -9.71
CA GLY A 205 -20.27 8.66 -9.67
C GLY A 205 -21.49 9.54 -9.37
N ASP A 206 -21.23 10.75 -8.88
CA ASP A 206 -22.25 11.78 -8.70
C ASP A 206 -22.34 12.65 -9.97
N TYR A 207 -23.45 12.54 -10.70
CA TYR A 207 -23.69 13.32 -11.92
C TYR A 207 -23.79 14.82 -11.65
N THR A 208 -24.06 15.25 -10.41
CA THR A 208 -24.08 16.67 -10.05
C THR A 208 -22.67 17.27 -9.98
N GLN A 209 -21.66 16.43 -9.73
CA GLN A 209 -20.24 16.80 -9.67
C GLN A 209 -19.43 16.13 -10.78
N LEU A 210 -19.94 16.19 -12.01
CA LEU A 210 -19.34 15.52 -13.17
C LEU A 210 -17.84 15.86 -13.36
N GLY A 211 -17.43 17.10 -13.09
CA GLY A 211 -16.03 17.53 -13.20
C GLY A 211 -15.09 16.79 -12.24
N LEU A 212 -15.57 16.40 -11.05
CA LEU A 212 -14.80 15.62 -10.08
C LEU A 212 -14.64 14.16 -10.54
N HIS A 213 -15.72 13.59 -11.09
CA HIS A 213 -15.79 12.17 -11.49
C HIS A 213 -15.23 11.86 -12.88
N THR A 214 -14.88 12.87 -13.67
CA THR A 214 -14.32 12.70 -15.03
C THR A 214 -12.86 13.10 -15.14
N LYS A 215 -12.32 13.79 -14.12
CA LYS A 215 -10.94 14.28 -14.10
C LYS A 215 -9.98 13.20 -13.59
N TYR A 216 -8.94 12.94 -14.37
CA TYR A 216 -7.79 12.17 -13.92
C TYR A 216 -6.72 13.10 -13.35
N PHE A 217 -6.14 12.69 -12.23
CA PHE A 217 -5.04 13.32 -11.53
C PHE A 217 -3.79 12.45 -11.68
N ASP A 218 -2.61 13.06 -11.64
CA ASP A 218 -1.38 12.30 -11.88
C ASP A 218 -1.07 11.35 -10.71
N ASN A 219 -1.30 11.81 -9.47
CA ASN A 219 -1.06 11.07 -8.23
C ASN A 219 -2.21 11.24 -7.22
N ALA A 220 -2.25 10.39 -6.19
CA ALA A 220 -3.32 10.39 -5.18
C ALA A 220 -3.33 11.65 -4.30
N ARG A 221 -2.19 12.34 -4.12
CA ARG A 221 -2.07 13.57 -3.32
C ARG A 221 -2.85 14.71 -3.96
N GLN A 222 -2.75 14.87 -5.28
CA GLN A 222 -3.55 15.85 -6.04
C GLN A 222 -5.05 15.60 -5.94
N VAL A 223 -5.49 14.34 -5.79
CA VAL A 223 -6.90 14.03 -5.52
C VAL A 223 -7.28 14.56 -4.14
N LEU A 224 -6.45 14.27 -3.14
CA LEU A 224 -6.68 14.66 -1.74
C LEU A 224 -6.75 16.17 -1.56
N ASP A 225 -5.93 16.94 -2.28
CA ASP A 225 -5.99 18.41 -2.32
C ASP A 225 -7.38 18.94 -2.71
N VAL A 226 -8.13 18.19 -3.53
CA VAL A 226 -9.48 18.56 -3.97
C VAL A 226 -10.56 18.04 -3.02
N ILE A 227 -10.46 16.79 -2.56
CA ILE A 227 -11.53 16.13 -1.78
C ILE A 227 -11.42 16.34 -0.27
N SER A 228 -10.26 16.76 0.24
CA SER A 228 -9.99 16.96 1.67
C SER A 228 -9.13 18.21 1.90
N PRO A 229 -9.68 19.43 1.76
CA PRO A 229 -8.92 20.66 1.96
C PRO A 229 -8.31 20.78 3.38
N GLY A 230 -8.87 20.09 4.37
CA GLY A 230 -8.39 20.09 5.76
C GLY A 230 -7.21 19.14 6.05
N HIS A 231 -6.82 18.27 5.11
CA HIS A 231 -5.76 17.28 5.37
C HIS A 231 -4.40 17.93 5.68
N LEU A 232 -4.07 19.07 5.05
CA LEU A 232 -2.83 19.82 5.31
C LEU A 232 -2.82 20.46 6.70
N ASN A 233 -3.96 20.96 7.17
CA ASN A 233 -4.05 21.54 8.52
C ASN A 233 -3.78 20.46 9.57
N HIS A 234 -4.40 19.30 9.42
CA HIS A 234 -4.13 18.16 10.30
C HIS A 234 -2.66 17.74 10.27
N PHE A 235 -2.05 17.69 9.08
CA PHE A 235 -0.63 17.40 8.95
C PHE A 235 0.23 18.42 9.69
N HIS A 236 -0.05 19.71 9.55
CA HIS A 236 0.66 20.78 10.26
C HIS A 236 0.49 20.67 11.78
N ASP A 237 -0.71 20.36 12.27
CA ASP A 237 -0.99 20.20 13.69
C ASP A 237 -0.19 19.04 14.27
N VAL A 238 -0.20 17.87 13.60
CA VAL A 238 0.58 16.69 14.00
C VAL A 238 2.08 16.99 14.01
N LEU A 239 2.59 17.67 12.98
CA LEU A 239 3.99 18.08 12.94
C LEU A 239 4.35 19.02 14.10
N ALA A 240 3.51 20.01 14.36
CA ALA A 240 3.73 20.96 15.43
C ALA A 240 3.71 20.28 16.81
N ASP A 241 2.81 19.32 17.03
CA ASP A 241 2.77 18.51 18.24
C ASP A 241 4.05 17.68 18.43
N ARG A 242 4.52 17.03 17.36
CA ARG A 242 5.79 16.27 17.40
C ARG A 242 6.98 17.16 17.71
N LEU A 243 7.08 18.34 17.08
CA LEU A 243 8.16 19.29 17.35
C LEU A 243 8.14 19.80 18.80
N ARG A 244 6.95 20.09 19.35
CA ARG A 244 6.78 20.44 20.78
C ARG A 244 7.23 19.32 21.71
N GLN A 245 6.91 18.07 21.35
CA GLN A 245 7.31 16.88 22.12
C GLN A 245 8.84 16.76 22.19
N TYR A 246 9.55 16.95 21.07
CA TYR A 246 11.01 16.92 21.06
C TYR A 246 11.62 18.09 21.84
N ALA A 247 11.13 19.30 21.65
CA ALA A 247 11.62 20.49 22.36
C ALA A 247 11.46 20.37 23.89
N SER A 248 10.41 19.68 24.36
CA SER A 248 10.20 19.45 25.79
C SER A 248 11.10 18.35 26.36
N SER A 249 11.52 17.37 25.54
CA SER A 249 12.38 16.26 25.97
C SER A 249 13.87 16.62 26.13
N GLU A 250 14.31 17.75 25.58
CA GLU A 250 15.70 18.24 25.75
C GLU A 250 15.92 19.02 27.06
N GLY A 251 14.88 19.25 27.86
CA GLY A 251 14.94 20.06 29.09
C GLY A 251 15.07 19.29 30.42
N GLU A 252 15.15 17.95 30.41
CA GLU A 252 15.02 17.13 31.63
C GLU A 252 16.30 16.36 32.03
N THR A 253 17.45 16.73 31.47
CA THR A 253 18.77 16.19 31.87
C THR A 253 19.62 17.28 32.53
N ASP A 254 19.28 17.74 33.74
CA ASP A 254 20.20 18.56 34.55
C ASP A 254 19.79 18.72 36.02
N GLU A 255 19.36 17.66 36.73
CA GLU A 255 19.43 17.63 38.20
C GLU A 255 19.72 16.20 38.73
N ILE A 256 21.01 15.86 38.84
CA ILE A 256 21.47 14.85 39.81
C ILE A 256 22.50 15.55 40.70
N TYR A 257 22.06 15.88 41.92
CA TYR A 257 22.91 16.27 43.05
C TYR A 257 23.36 15.04 43.82
#